data_AF-A0ABD1FER3-F1
#
_entry.id   AF-A0ABD1FER3-F1
#
_cell.length_a   1.000
_cell.length_b   1.000
_cell.length_c   1.000
_cell.angle_alpha   90.00
_cell.angle_beta   90.00
_cell.angle_gamma   90.00
#
_symmetry.space_group_name_H-M   'P 1'
#
loop_
_entity.id
_entity.type
_entity.pdbx_description
1 polymer ?
#
loop_
_entity_poly.entity_id
_entity_poly.type
_entity_poly.pdbx_seq_one_letter_code
_entity_poly.pdbx_strand_id
1 'polypeptide(L)'
;MSDEEEVYSEEEEEEEVVETTTTTTTKVEEQTSGDPEFIKKQDQKRSDLDEQLREYINEWRKQRAKEDEELKRLKEKQAKRKVTRAEEEKKLAERKKQEEERRQREIEEKKQKDIEEKRLRLEEAEKKRQAMLQAMNAANKKGPNFTVTKRDENSANLSPAQIERNKTKEQLEEEKKISLSIRIKPLAIDGLGVDKLREKANELWTAIVKLETEKYDLEERQKRQDYDLKELKERQKQQLRHKALKKGLDPEALTGKYPPKIQVASKYERRVDTRSYGDKKNLFEGGYEDIVKEINEKSWKEKLGQFDSRQKTRLPKWFGERPGKKAGEPETPEGEEEKQVIEEEEVREPVYEPEPEEEEEEEEVEEEEEEEDEEEEEEEE
;
A
#
# COMPACT_ATOMS: atom_id res chain seq x y z
N MET A 1 28.16 -1.94 -1.80
CA MET A 1 26.87 -1.57 -2.41
C MET A 1 26.30 -0.51 -1.48
N SER A 2 26.77 0.73 -1.65
CA SER A 2 26.13 1.79 -2.44
C SER A 2 24.70 2.01 -1.97
N ASP A 3 24.54 2.96 -1.05
CA ASP A 3 23.26 3.51 -0.65
C ASP A 3 23.29 4.98 -1.07
N GLU A 4 22.42 5.31 -2.01
CA GLU A 4 22.45 6.52 -2.82
C GLU A 4 21.56 7.57 -2.17
N GLU A 5 22.20 8.55 -1.54
CA GLU A 5 21.56 9.66 -0.84
C GLU A 5 21.09 10.71 -1.87
N GLU A 6 19.83 10.61 -2.31
CA GLU A 6 19.19 11.64 -3.14
C GLU A 6 18.94 12.91 -2.32
N VAL A 7 19.90 13.83 -2.40
CA VAL A 7 19.77 15.24 -2.05
C VAL A 7 18.91 15.92 -3.11
N TYR A 8 17.65 16.26 -2.79
CA TYR A 8 16.83 17.13 -3.63
C TYR A 8 17.43 18.53 -3.65
N SER A 9 18.14 18.86 -4.74
CA SER A 9 18.53 20.21 -5.11
C SER A 9 17.27 20.96 -5.55
N GLU A 10 16.92 22.01 -4.81
CA GLU A 10 15.88 22.97 -5.19
C GLU A 10 16.45 23.81 -6.34
N GLU A 11 16.05 23.47 -7.56
CA GLU A 11 16.40 24.17 -8.79
C GLU A 11 15.72 25.55 -8.76
N GLU A 12 16.52 26.59 -8.52
CA GLU A 12 16.14 27.99 -8.68
C GLU A 12 15.79 28.21 -10.17
N GLU A 13 14.49 28.21 -10.50
CA GLU A 13 13.99 28.78 -11.75
C GLU A 13 14.23 30.31 -11.70
N GLU A 14 15.38 30.74 -12.22
CA GLU A 14 15.61 32.12 -12.64
C GLU A 14 14.66 32.43 -13.81
N GLU A 15 13.54 33.11 -13.54
CA GLU A 15 12.74 33.76 -14.59
C GLU A 15 13.59 34.86 -15.27
N GLU A 16 14.20 34.52 -16.40
CA GLU A 16 14.82 35.46 -17.33
C GLU A 16 13.72 36.34 -17.94
N VAL A 17 13.57 37.56 -17.41
CA VAL A 17 12.69 38.59 -17.98
C VAL A 17 13.32 39.08 -19.29
N VAL A 18 12.89 38.50 -20.41
CA VAL A 18 13.29 38.90 -21.76
C VAL A 18 12.81 40.33 -22.04
N GLU A 19 13.74 41.28 -21.96
CA GLU A 19 13.54 42.69 -22.27
C GLU A 19 13.39 42.87 -23.80
N THR A 20 12.17 42.69 -24.33
CA THR A 20 11.89 42.98 -25.75
C THR A 20 11.77 44.48 -25.99
N THR A 21 12.90 45.16 -26.15
CA THR A 21 12.99 46.52 -26.68
C THR A 21 12.76 46.52 -28.19
N THR A 22 11.51 46.40 -28.63
CA THR A 22 11.13 46.77 -30.00
C THR A 22 10.90 48.28 -30.05
N THR A 23 12.00 49.03 -30.19
CA THR A 23 11.96 50.46 -30.47
C THR A 23 11.53 50.67 -31.92
N THR A 24 10.21 50.72 -32.16
CA THR A 24 9.64 51.28 -33.39
C THR A 24 9.84 52.79 -33.36
N THR A 25 10.93 53.26 -33.95
CA THR A 25 11.20 54.69 -34.18
C THR A 25 10.18 55.25 -35.18
N THR A 26 9.01 55.64 -34.67
CA THR A 26 8.10 56.54 -35.39
C THR A 26 8.55 57.95 -35.05
N LYS A 27 9.28 58.57 -35.98
CA LYS A 27 9.69 59.97 -35.89
C LYS A 27 8.46 60.87 -36.03
N VAL A 28 7.81 61.18 -34.92
CA VAL A 28 6.88 62.33 -34.82
C VAL A 28 7.72 63.52 -34.42
N GLU A 29 8.08 64.36 -35.38
CA GLU A 29 8.58 65.71 -35.11
C GLU A 29 7.41 66.55 -34.59
N GLU A 30 7.24 66.59 -33.26
CA GLU A 30 6.37 67.57 -32.61
C GLU A 30 7.23 68.73 -32.12
N GLN A 31 7.11 69.86 -32.82
CA GLN A 31 7.72 71.12 -32.40
C GLN A 31 7.06 71.60 -31.10
N THR A 32 7.69 71.37 -29.95
CA THR A 32 7.28 71.99 -28.69
C THR A 32 8.19 73.17 -28.37
N SER A 33 7.88 74.34 -28.91
CA SER A 33 8.20 75.59 -28.24
C SER A 33 7.25 75.74 -27.03
N GLY A 34 7.53 75.03 -25.94
CA GLY A 34 6.76 75.12 -24.70
C GLY A 34 7.40 76.12 -23.75
N ASP A 35 6.58 76.97 -23.13
CA ASP A 35 6.96 77.94 -22.10
C ASP A 35 7.83 77.27 -21.00
N PRO A 36 9.04 77.78 -20.69
CA PRO A 36 9.96 77.15 -19.73
C PRO A 36 9.38 76.97 -18.32
N GLU A 37 8.37 77.75 -17.91
CA GLU A 37 7.67 77.51 -16.63
C GLU A 37 6.77 76.28 -16.66
N PHE A 38 6.16 75.97 -17.80
CA PHE A 38 5.29 74.79 -17.93
C PHE A 38 6.10 73.49 -17.87
N ILE A 39 7.27 73.47 -18.52
CA ILE A 39 8.20 72.32 -18.49
C ILE A 39 8.70 72.09 -17.06
N LYS A 40 9.14 73.15 -16.35
CA LYS A 40 9.55 73.03 -14.93
C LYS A 40 8.43 72.50 -14.03
N LYS A 41 7.19 72.92 -14.25
CA LYS A 41 6.03 72.42 -13.48
C LYS A 41 5.70 70.97 -13.80
N GLN A 42 5.90 70.54 -15.04
CA GLN A 42 5.73 69.14 -15.44
C GLN A 42 6.85 68.27 -14.87
N ASP A 43 8.09 68.74 -14.90
CA ASP A 43 9.24 68.05 -14.33
C ASP A 43 9.15 67.95 -12.81
N GLN A 44 8.67 68.99 -12.12
CA GLN A 44 8.40 68.94 -10.68
C GLN A 44 7.34 67.88 -10.36
N LYS A 45 6.23 67.84 -11.10
CA LYS A 45 5.19 66.82 -10.90
C LYS A 45 5.69 65.40 -11.16
N ARG A 46 6.59 65.22 -12.15
CA ARG A 46 7.24 63.93 -12.41
C ARG A 46 8.17 63.54 -11.27
N SER A 47 8.99 64.49 -10.79
CA SER A 47 9.88 64.27 -9.64
C SER A 47 9.10 63.94 -8.37
N ASP A 48 7.98 64.63 -8.11
CA ASP A 48 7.13 64.38 -6.94
C ASP A 48 6.49 62.98 -7.00
N LEU A 49 6.08 62.52 -8.20
CA LEU A 49 5.56 61.17 -8.43
C LEU A 49 6.65 60.11 -8.27
N ASP A 50 7.85 60.36 -8.80
CA ASP A 50 9.00 59.47 -8.65
C ASP A 50 9.44 59.35 -7.19
N GLU A 51 9.34 60.43 -6.41
CA GLU A 51 9.65 60.43 -4.98
C GLU A 51 8.59 59.65 -4.18
N GLN A 52 7.30 59.82 -4.48
CA GLN A 52 6.22 59.00 -3.89
C GLN A 52 6.38 57.51 -4.22
N LEU A 53 6.76 57.17 -5.45
CA LEU A 53 7.03 55.78 -5.85
C LEU A 53 8.23 55.21 -5.09
N ARG A 54 9.31 55.99 -4.92
CA ARG A 54 10.48 55.59 -4.12
C ARG A 54 10.13 55.37 -2.65
N GLU A 55 9.33 56.25 -2.06
CA GLU A 55 8.86 56.11 -0.68
C GLU A 55 8.00 54.85 -0.53
N TYR A 56 7.06 54.61 -1.44
CA TYR A 56 6.21 53.40 -1.43
C TYR A 56 7.05 52.11 -1.57
N ILE A 57 8.03 52.07 -2.48
CA ILE A 57 8.94 50.93 -2.62
C ILE A 57 9.76 50.71 -1.34
N ASN A 58 10.24 51.79 -0.70
CA ASN A 58 11.00 51.70 0.54
C ASN A 58 10.15 51.25 1.73
N GLU A 59 8.89 51.70 1.83
CA GLU A 59 7.95 51.24 2.83
C GLU A 59 7.64 49.75 2.66
N TRP A 60 7.41 49.32 1.43
CA TRP A 60 7.15 47.91 1.13
C TRP A 60 8.35 47.01 1.45
N ARG A 61 9.57 47.44 1.11
CA ARG A 61 10.82 46.75 1.52
C ARG A 61 10.97 46.67 3.04
N LYS A 62 10.65 47.75 3.76
CA LYS A 62 10.67 47.76 5.24
C LYS A 62 9.61 46.84 5.83
N GLN A 63 8.42 46.77 5.25
CA GLN A 63 7.36 45.85 5.69
C GLN A 63 7.78 44.40 5.48
N ARG A 64 8.25 44.05 4.27
CA ARG A 64 8.77 42.71 3.98
C ARG A 64 9.93 42.32 4.90
N ALA A 65 10.90 43.22 5.11
CA ALA A 65 12.02 42.95 6.01
C ALA A 65 11.56 42.68 7.46
N LYS A 66 10.55 43.41 7.96
CA LYS A 66 9.97 43.16 9.29
C LYS A 66 9.25 41.83 9.36
N GLU A 67 8.47 41.49 8.34
CA GLU A 67 7.77 40.20 8.25
C GLU A 67 8.75 39.03 8.19
N ASP A 68 9.83 39.15 7.40
CA ASP A 68 10.88 38.15 7.28
C ASP A 68 11.65 37.98 8.61
N GLU A 69 11.97 39.07 9.30
CA GLU A 69 12.60 39.03 10.63
C GLU A 69 11.69 38.37 11.68
N GLU A 70 10.39 38.64 11.65
CA GLU A 70 9.41 38.02 12.54
C GLU A 70 9.26 36.53 12.27
N LEU A 71 9.17 36.14 10.99
CA LEU A 71 9.15 34.73 10.57
C LEU A 71 10.42 34.00 11.01
N LYS A 72 11.59 34.62 10.82
CA LYS A 72 12.87 34.06 11.27
C LYS A 72 12.90 33.88 12.78
N ARG A 73 12.46 34.88 13.55
CA ARG A 73 12.37 34.82 15.02
C ARG A 73 11.42 33.72 15.50
N LEU A 74 10.30 33.51 14.80
CA LEU A 74 9.35 32.43 15.10
C LEU A 74 9.95 31.05 14.80
N LYS A 75 10.63 30.89 13.66
CA LYS A 75 11.36 29.67 13.30
C LYS A 75 12.47 29.36 14.32
N GLU A 76 13.25 30.35 14.74
CA GLU A 76 14.28 30.19 15.78
C GLU A 76 13.68 29.78 17.13
N LYS A 77 12.56 30.37 17.55
CA LYS A 77 11.84 29.95 18.77
C LYS A 77 11.35 28.51 18.66
N GLN A 78 10.82 28.11 17.51
CA GLN A 78 10.35 26.74 17.28
C GLN A 78 11.52 25.75 17.28
N ALA A 79 12.63 26.10 16.64
CA ALA A 79 13.87 25.32 16.65
C ALA A 79 14.41 25.16 18.08
N LYS A 80 14.47 26.26 18.86
CA LYS A 80 14.90 26.22 20.27
C LYS A 80 13.98 25.36 21.14
N ARG A 81 12.66 25.41 20.91
CA ARG A 81 11.69 24.51 21.58
C ARG A 81 11.89 23.04 21.19
N LYS A 82 12.31 22.76 19.94
CA LYS A 82 12.60 21.40 19.48
C LYS A 82 13.88 20.86 20.12
N VAL A 83 14.93 21.68 20.18
CA VAL A 83 16.20 21.33 20.83
C VAL A 83 16.02 21.08 22.33
N THR A 84 15.33 21.97 23.03
CA THR A 84 15.04 21.80 24.47
C THR A 84 14.22 20.55 24.76
N ARG A 85 13.18 20.26 23.97
CA ARG A 85 12.43 18.99 24.08
C ARG A 85 13.31 17.76 23.83
N ALA A 86 14.18 17.81 22.82
CA ALA A 86 15.10 16.72 22.53
C ALA A 86 16.14 16.53 23.64
N GLU A 87 16.63 17.60 24.25
CA GLU A 87 17.56 17.55 25.39
C GLU A 87 16.88 16.99 26.65
N GLU A 88 15.65 17.40 26.94
CA GLU A 88 14.84 16.87 28.05
C GLU A 88 14.54 15.39 27.87
N GLU A 89 14.16 14.98 26.66
CA GLU A 89 13.91 13.58 26.32
C GLU A 89 15.20 12.74 26.42
N LYS A 90 16.32 13.24 25.90
CA LYS A 90 17.63 12.58 26.01
C LYS A 90 18.06 12.42 27.47
N LYS A 91 17.86 13.44 28.31
CA LYS A 91 18.16 13.39 29.74
C LYS A 91 17.25 12.42 30.49
N LEU A 92 15.97 12.35 30.14
CA LEU A 92 15.03 11.40 30.71
C LEU A 92 15.37 9.96 30.29
N ALA A 93 15.72 9.76 29.01
CA ALA A 93 16.14 8.48 28.47
C ALA A 93 17.47 8.00 29.09
N GLU A 94 18.43 8.90 29.27
CA GLU A 94 19.69 8.59 29.95
C GLU A 94 19.46 8.21 31.42
N ARG A 95 18.58 8.92 32.13
CA ARG A 95 18.19 8.55 33.51
C ARG A 95 17.51 7.19 33.57
N LYS A 96 16.59 6.89 32.63
CA LYS A 96 15.94 5.58 32.53
C LYS A 96 16.93 4.47 32.20
N LYS A 97 17.86 4.71 31.27
CA LYS A 97 18.92 3.76 30.89
C LYS A 97 19.83 3.46 32.07
N GLN A 98 20.23 4.47 32.84
CA GLN A 98 21.05 4.28 34.04
C GLN A 98 20.29 3.50 35.13
N GLU A 99 18.98 3.73 35.31
CA GLU A 99 18.16 2.99 36.28
C GLU A 99 17.92 1.54 35.84
N GLU A 100 17.66 1.32 34.55
CA GLU A 100 17.52 -0.02 33.97
C GLU A 100 18.85 -0.79 34.00
N GLU A 101 19.97 -0.14 33.67
CA GLU A 101 21.30 -0.75 33.73
C GLU A 101 21.68 -1.10 35.18
N ARG A 102 21.34 -0.26 36.17
CA ARG A 102 21.49 -0.62 37.58
C ARG A 102 20.64 -1.84 37.96
N ARG A 103 19.38 -1.87 37.51
CA ARG A 103 18.48 -3.01 37.75
C ARG A 103 18.97 -4.29 37.07
N GLN A 104 19.48 -4.19 35.84
CA GLN A 104 20.05 -5.31 35.10
C GLN A 104 21.34 -5.81 35.74
N ARG A 105 22.24 -4.92 36.19
CA ARG A 105 23.43 -5.29 36.96
C ARG A 105 23.07 -5.99 38.27
N GLU A 106 22.06 -5.50 39.00
CA GLU A 106 21.58 -6.15 40.24
C GLU A 106 20.95 -7.53 39.96
N ILE A 107 20.22 -7.68 38.84
CA ILE A 107 19.65 -8.97 38.42
C ILE A 107 20.75 -9.94 37.97
N GLU A 108 21.73 -9.47 37.20
CA GLU A 108 22.84 -10.31 36.73
C GLU A 108 23.76 -10.69 37.89
N GLU A 109 24.04 -9.79 38.84
CA GLU A 109 24.81 -10.10 40.05
C GLU A 109 24.04 -11.09 40.95
N LYS A 110 22.71 -10.93 41.10
CA LYS A 110 21.88 -11.90 41.82
C LYS A 110 21.82 -13.25 41.10
N LYS A 111 21.74 -13.24 39.77
CA LYS A 111 21.73 -14.46 38.94
C LYS A 111 23.09 -15.15 38.98
N GLN A 112 24.20 -14.42 38.99
CA GLN A 112 25.54 -15.00 39.16
C GLN A 112 25.74 -15.56 40.56
N LYS A 113 25.26 -14.86 41.62
CA LYS A 113 25.24 -15.42 42.98
C LYS A 113 24.38 -16.67 43.09
N ASP A 114 23.21 -16.69 42.47
CA ASP A 114 22.34 -17.88 42.44
C ASP A 114 22.97 -19.02 41.61
N ILE A 115 23.71 -18.71 40.54
CA ILE A 115 24.43 -19.71 39.73
C ILE A 115 25.64 -20.24 40.50
N GLU A 116 26.40 -19.40 41.21
CA GLU A 116 27.52 -19.81 42.06
C GLU A 116 27.05 -20.59 43.28
N GLU A 117 25.96 -20.19 43.93
CA GLU A 117 25.35 -20.92 45.05
C GLU A 117 24.76 -22.25 44.58
N LYS A 118 24.11 -22.31 43.41
CA LYS A 118 23.68 -23.58 42.81
C LYS A 118 24.85 -24.43 42.35
N ARG A 119 25.94 -23.85 41.85
CA ARG A 119 27.16 -24.58 41.48
C ARG A 119 27.82 -25.15 42.71
N LEU A 120 27.91 -24.39 43.81
CA LEU A 120 28.45 -24.85 45.09
C LEU A 120 27.55 -25.92 45.73
N ARG A 121 26.22 -25.76 45.65
CA ARG A 121 25.25 -26.76 46.11
C ARG A 121 25.25 -28.02 45.24
N LEU A 122 25.49 -27.90 43.94
CA LEU A 122 25.70 -29.03 43.04
C LEU A 122 27.06 -29.67 43.25
N GLU A 123 28.12 -28.93 43.58
CA GLU A 123 29.46 -29.45 43.90
C GLU A 123 29.47 -30.15 45.27
N GLU A 124 28.73 -29.65 46.25
CA GLU A 124 28.52 -30.31 47.54
C GLU A 124 27.60 -31.54 47.39
N ALA A 125 26.56 -31.44 46.56
CA ALA A 125 25.71 -32.58 46.23
C ALA A 125 26.42 -33.59 45.31
N GLU A 126 27.35 -33.19 44.46
CA GLU A 126 28.16 -34.06 43.61
C GLU A 126 29.26 -34.71 44.43
N LYS A 127 29.90 -34.02 45.37
CA LYS A 127 30.82 -34.62 46.35
C LYS A 127 30.09 -35.63 47.24
N LYS A 128 28.86 -35.30 47.67
CA LYS A 128 27.99 -36.21 48.44
C LYS A 128 27.43 -37.35 47.60
N ARG A 129 27.09 -37.10 46.34
CA ARG A 129 26.61 -38.10 45.38
C ARG A 129 27.76 -38.96 44.88
N GLN A 130 28.99 -38.47 44.76
CA GLN A 130 30.19 -39.25 44.42
C GLN A 130 30.57 -40.13 45.61
N ALA A 131 30.47 -39.65 46.85
CA ALA A 131 30.56 -40.49 48.04
C ALA A 131 29.44 -41.56 48.10
N MET A 132 28.21 -41.20 47.71
CA MET A 132 27.08 -42.13 47.67
C MET A 132 27.08 -43.05 46.44
N LEU A 133 27.63 -42.65 45.28
CA LEU A 133 27.83 -43.49 44.09
C LEU A 133 29.02 -44.42 44.28
N GLN A 134 30.03 -44.01 45.04
CA GLN A 134 31.09 -44.92 45.49
C GLN A 134 30.51 -45.97 46.46
N ALA A 135 29.43 -45.63 47.20
CA ALA A 135 28.67 -46.57 48.03
C ALA A 135 27.55 -47.35 47.28
N MET A 136 27.03 -46.83 46.16
CA MET A 136 25.85 -47.35 45.44
C MET A 136 26.14 -47.83 44.02
N ASN A 137 27.35 -47.68 43.47
CA ASN A 137 27.83 -48.47 42.32
C ASN A 137 27.98 -49.97 42.67
N ALA A 138 27.57 -50.36 43.88
CA ALA A 138 27.20 -51.72 44.25
C ALA A 138 25.73 -52.11 43.89
N ALA A 139 24.87 -51.20 43.42
CA ALA A 139 23.43 -51.47 43.23
C ALA A 139 22.75 -50.64 42.11
N ASN A 140 22.94 -51.11 40.86
CA ASN A 140 22.05 -51.05 39.68
C ASN A 140 20.82 -50.09 39.58
N LYS A 141 20.86 -49.26 38.51
CA LYS A 141 19.96 -49.15 37.31
C LYS A 141 18.51 -48.57 37.33
N LYS A 142 18.29 -47.72 36.29
CA LYS A 142 17.05 -47.30 35.53
C LYS A 142 16.04 -46.39 36.28
N GLY A 143 15.42 -45.34 35.74
CA GLY A 143 15.30 -44.67 34.44
C GLY A 143 14.11 -43.65 34.53
N PRO A 144 14.02 -42.56 33.73
CA PRO A 144 13.11 -41.42 33.97
C PRO A 144 11.86 -41.37 33.06
N ASN A 145 10.77 -40.72 33.50
CA ASN A 145 9.53 -40.53 32.75
C ASN A 145 9.27 -39.01 32.49
N PHE A 146 9.09 -38.61 31.23
CA PHE A 146 8.94 -37.21 30.75
C PHE A 146 7.46 -36.90 30.46
N THR A 147 7.00 -35.66 30.71
CA THR A 147 5.68 -35.15 30.27
C THR A 147 5.85 -33.88 29.45
N VAL A 148 5.40 -33.89 28.20
CA VAL A 148 5.41 -32.76 27.26
C VAL A 148 4.06 -32.03 27.34
N THR A 149 4.08 -30.75 27.70
CA THR A 149 2.91 -29.86 27.56
C THR A 149 2.93 -29.20 26.19
N LYS A 150 1.88 -29.46 25.40
CA LYS A 150 1.60 -28.86 24.09
C LYS A 150 1.36 -27.35 24.27
N ARG A 151 2.11 -26.51 23.54
CA ARG A 151 1.95 -25.04 23.50
C ARG A 151 1.50 -24.69 22.09
N ASP A 152 0.41 -23.94 21.95
CA ASP A 152 -0.17 -23.53 20.67
C ASP A 152 0.84 -22.81 19.76
N GLU A 153 1.05 -23.35 18.55
CA GLU A 153 1.98 -22.84 17.54
C GLU A 153 1.48 -21.56 16.85
N ASN A 154 0.23 -21.14 17.06
CA ASN A 154 -0.35 -20.00 16.34
C ASN A 154 0.01 -18.62 16.95
N SER A 155 0.69 -18.58 18.09
CA SER A 155 1.14 -17.34 18.74
C SER A 155 2.59 -16.96 18.42
N ALA A 156 3.33 -17.80 17.68
CA ALA A 156 4.77 -17.65 17.50
C ALA A 156 5.18 -16.72 16.35
N ASN A 157 4.26 -16.36 15.44
CA ASN A 157 4.58 -15.65 14.19
C ASN A 157 4.12 -14.19 14.16
N LEU A 158 3.50 -13.67 15.22
CA LEU A 158 3.12 -12.26 15.30
C LEU A 158 4.28 -11.46 15.90
N SER A 159 4.71 -10.40 15.21
CA SER A 159 5.65 -9.44 15.78
C SER A 159 5.12 -8.93 17.12
N PRO A 160 5.98 -8.65 18.12
CA PRO A 160 5.55 -8.08 19.39
C PRO A 160 4.61 -6.88 19.24
N ALA A 161 4.83 -6.05 18.20
CA ALA A 161 3.98 -4.91 17.86
C ALA A 161 2.59 -5.30 17.31
N GLN A 162 2.48 -6.42 16.59
CA GLN A 162 1.20 -6.95 16.13
C GLN A 162 0.43 -7.59 17.27
N ILE A 163 1.13 -8.26 18.20
CA ILE A 163 0.52 -8.82 19.41
C ILE A 163 -0.04 -7.68 20.28
N GLU A 164 0.70 -6.59 20.48
CA GLU A 164 0.21 -5.41 21.23
C GLU A 164 -0.98 -4.72 20.58
N ARG A 165 -1.03 -4.68 19.24
CA ARG A 165 -2.16 -4.11 18.49
C ARG A 165 -3.42 -4.98 18.53
N ASN A 166 -3.25 -6.29 18.67
CA ASN A 166 -4.35 -7.26 18.75
C ASN A 166 -4.81 -7.53 20.19
N LYS A 167 -4.27 -6.83 21.20
CA LYS A 167 -4.78 -6.91 22.57
C LYS A 167 -6.23 -6.46 22.59
N THR A 168 -7.09 -7.28 23.18
CA THR A 168 -8.50 -6.94 23.34
C THR A 168 -8.64 -5.74 24.27
N LYS A 169 -9.72 -4.98 24.11
CA LYS A 169 -10.01 -3.81 24.95
C LYS A 169 -9.98 -4.15 26.45
N GLU A 170 -10.44 -5.34 26.81
CA GLU A 170 -10.42 -5.87 28.18
C GLU A 170 -8.99 -6.10 28.69
N GLN A 171 -8.10 -6.67 27.88
CA GLN A 171 -6.68 -6.83 28.24
C GLN A 171 -5.98 -5.49 28.47
N LEU A 172 -6.27 -4.47 27.65
CA LEU A 172 -5.72 -3.13 27.85
C LEU A 172 -6.27 -2.45 29.11
N GLU A 173 -7.54 -2.67 29.47
CA GLU A 173 -8.14 -2.17 30.70
C GLU A 173 -7.57 -2.86 31.95
N GLU A 174 -7.31 -4.17 31.88
CA GLU A 174 -6.62 -4.92 32.93
C GLU A 174 -5.17 -4.49 33.09
N GLU A 175 -4.41 -4.33 32.00
CA GLU A 175 -3.05 -3.79 32.04
C GLU A 175 -3.03 -2.35 32.60
N LYS A 176 -4.03 -1.53 32.27
CA LYS A 176 -4.21 -0.20 32.85
C LYS A 176 -4.50 -0.29 34.35
N LYS A 177 -5.37 -1.20 34.79
CA LYS A 177 -5.68 -1.40 36.21
C LYS A 177 -4.46 -1.87 36.99
N ILE A 178 -3.71 -2.83 36.45
CA ILE A 178 -2.48 -3.35 37.06
C ILE A 178 -1.43 -2.25 37.13
N SER A 179 -1.18 -1.51 36.04
CA SER A 179 -0.21 -0.42 36.03
C SER A 179 -0.59 0.72 36.98
N LEU A 180 -1.88 1.06 37.09
CA LEU A 180 -2.37 2.01 38.09
C LEU A 180 -2.16 1.50 39.51
N SER A 181 -2.38 0.22 39.78
CA SER A 181 -2.16 -0.35 41.12
C SER A 181 -0.68 -0.33 41.54
N ILE A 182 0.25 -0.48 40.59
CA ILE A 182 1.69 -0.39 40.84
C ILE A 182 2.10 1.07 41.10
N ARG A 183 1.51 2.02 40.37
CA ARG A 183 1.84 3.45 40.46
C ARG A 183 1.22 4.10 41.68
N ILE A 184 -0.01 3.71 42.04
CA ILE A 184 -0.76 4.20 43.20
C ILE A 184 -0.51 3.26 44.36
N LYS A 185 0.60 3.50 45.08
CA LYS A 185 0.87 2.77 46.31
C LYS A 185 -0.12 3.18 47.41
N PRO A 186 -0.73 2.22 48.14
CA PRO A 186 -1.57 2.53 49.29
C PRO A 186 -0.85 3.41 50.29
N LEU A 187 -1.55 4.43 50.80
CA LEU A 187 -1.01 5.39 51.75
C LEU A 187 -0.98 4.77 53.15
N ALA A 188 0.20 4.46 53.65
CA ALA A 188 0.41 4.06 55.04
C ALA A 188 0.57 5.31 55.91
N ILE A 189 -0.54 5.82 56.45
CA ILE A 189 -0.57 7.03 57.30
C ILE A 189 -0.77 6.73 58.80
N ASP A 190 -1.12 5.49 59.14
CA ASP A 190 -1.36 5.09 60.53
C ASP A 190 -0.07 5.14 61.37
N GLY A 191 -0.13 5.85 62.50
CA GLY A 191 0.98 5.99 63.44
C GLY A 191 2.03 7.05 63.07
N LEU A 192 1.83 7.85 62.01
CA LEU A 192 2.70 8.98 61.70
C LEU A 192 2.41 10.19 62.61
N GLY A 193 3.49 10.83 63.10
CA GLY A 193 3.39 12.11 63.81
C GLY A 193 3.04 13.29 62.90
N VAL A 194 2.55 14.39 63.47
CA VAL A 194 2.04 15.58 62.74
C VAL A 194 3.06 16.15 61.73
N ASP A 195 4.33 16.22 62.10
CA ASP A 195 5.38 16.76 61.21
C ASP A 195 5.60 15.87 59.98
N LYS A 196 5.63 14.53 60.17
CA LYS A 196 5.75 13.55 59.08
C LYS A 196 4.52 13.54 58.17
N LEU A 197 3.33 13.79 58.73
CA LEU A 197 2.11 13.94 57.95
C LEU A 197 2.15 15.19 57.06
N ARG A 198 2.72 16.30 57.56
CA ARG A 198 2.93 17.52 56.76
C ARG A 198 3.94 17.31 55.63
N GLU A 199 5.04 16.62 55.89
CA GLU A 199 6.01 16.24 54.86
C GLU A 199 5.36 15.38 53.77
N LYS A 200 4.61 14.34 54.16
CA LYS A 200 3.88 13.47 53.23
C LYS A 200 2.85 14.24 52.40
N ALA A 201 2.12 15.18 52.99
CA ALA A 201 1.19 16.03 52.26
C ALA A 201 1.90 16.88 51.20
N ASN A 202 3.04 17.48 51.53
CA ASN A 202 3.84 18.28 50.58
C ASN A 202 4.46 17.42 49.46
N GLU A 203 4.91 16.20 49.77
CA GLU A 203 5.38 15.24 48.76
C GLU A 203 4.27 14.90 47.76
N LEU A 204 3.08 14.56 48.26
CA LEU A 204 1.92 14.25 47.41
C LEU A 204 1.48 15.45 46.59
N TRP A 205 1.46 16.65 47.18
CA TRP A 205 1.12 17.87 46.47
C TRP A 205 2.08 18.12 45.30
N THR A 206 3.39 18.01 45.55
CA THR A 206 4.41 18.19 44.50
C THR A 206 4.28 17.13 43.41
N ALA A 207 3.97 15.88 43.78
CA ALA A 207 3.73 14.79 42.83
C ALA A 207 2.48 15.02 41.98
N ILE A 208 1.39 15.51 42.57
CA ILE A 208 0.14 15.84 41.88
C ILE A 208 0.38 16.97 40.86
N VAL A 209 1.04 18.06 41.27
CA VAL A 209 1.36 19.17 40.37
C VAL A 209 2.16 18.67 39.16
N LYS A 210 3.16 17.82 39.39
CA LYS A 210 3.94 17.23 38.30
C LYS A 210 3.09 16.35 37.37
N LEU A 211 2.25 15.46 37.92
CA LEU A 211 1.39 14.60 37.11
C LEU A 211 0.36 15.41 36.30
N GLU A 212 -0.16 16.52 36.84
CA GLU A 212 -1.08 17.39 36.10
C GLU A 212 -0.38 18.11 34.95
N THR A 213 0.88 18.56 35.15
CA THR A 213 1.67 19.14 34.06
C THR A 213 1.98 18.10 32.96
N GLU A 214 2.33 16.87 33.33
CA GLU A 214 2.57 15.79 32.37
C GLU A 214 1.29 15.43 31.60
N LYS A 215 0.14 15.43 32.27
CA LYS A 215 -1.16 15.20 31.64
C LYS A 215 -1.48 16.28 30.62
N TYR A 216 -1.30 17.56 30.96
CA TYR A 216 -1.52 18.68 30.03
C TYR A 216 -0.67 18.54 28.76
N ASP A 217 0.63 18.23 28.91
CA ASP A 217 1.53 18.05 27.75
C ASP A 217 1.11 16.86 26.87
N LEU A 218 0.60 15.79 27.47
CA LEU A 218 0.06 14.63 26.74
C LEU A 218 -1.24 14.97 26.01
N GLU A 219 -2.15 15.72 26.63
CA GLU A 219 -3.39 16.18 26.00
C GLU A 219 -3.11 17.11 24.81
N GLU A 220 -2.17 18.04 24.94
CA GLU A 220 -1.76 18.91 23.83
C GLU A 220 -1.10 18.11 22.69
N ARG A 221 -0.29 17.10 23.01
CA ARG A 221 0.26 16.18 22.01
C ARG A 221 -0.85 15.38 21.31
N GLN A 222 -1.83 14.89 22.07
CA GLN A 222 -2.97 14.16 21.52
C GLN A 222 -3.77 15.04 20.54
N LYS A 223 -4.10 16.27 20.92
CA LYS A 223 -4.80 17.22 20.03
C LYS A 223 -4.04 17.45 18.72
N ARG A 224 -2.71 17.56 18.79
CA ARG A 224 -1.87 17.69 17.61
C ARG A 224 -1.92 16.44 16.73
N GLN A 225 -1.80 15.25 17.32
CA GLN A 225 -1.91 13.98 16.59
C GLN A 225 -3.28 13.81 15.95
N ASP A 226 -4.36 14.22 16.63
CA ASP A 226 -5.72 14.20 16.10
C ASP A 226 -5.89 15.15 14.91
N TYR A 227 -5.23 16.31 14.96
CA TYR A 227 -5.18 17.24 13.83
C TYR A 227 -4.43 16.61 12.64
N ASP A 228 -3.22 16.08 12.88
CA ASP A 228 -2.40 15.45 11.84
C ASP A 228 -3.15 14.26 11.20
N LEU A 229 -3.85 13.45 12.00
CA LEU A 229 -4.70 12.35 11.52
C LEU A 229 -5.89 12.84 10.68
N LYS A 230 -6.55 13.93 11.07
CA LYS A 230 -7.64 14.54 10.28
C LYS A 230 -7.11 15.05 8.94
N GLU A 231 -5.95 15.71 8.93
CA GLU A 231 -5.33 16.20 7.70
C GLU A 231 -4.94 15.06 6.76
N LEU A 232 -4.31 14.00 7.29
CA LEU A 232 -3.96 12.81 6.50
C LEU A 232 -5.19 12.11 5.91
N LYS A 233 -6.27 11.99 6.68
CA LYS A 233 -7.54 11.44 6.18
C LYS A 233 -8.14 12.30 5.07
N GLU A 234 -8.09 13.62 5.18
CA GLU A 234 -8.59 14.51 4.13
C GLU A 234 -7.70 14.44 2.87
N ARG A 235 -6.37 14.42 3.01
CA ARG A 235 -5.45 14.20 1.89
C ARG A 235 -5.71 12.85 1.20
N GLN A 236 -5.92 11.78 1.97
CA GLN A 236 -6.30 10.48 1.43
C GLN A 236 -7.64 10.55 0.68
N LYS A 237 -8.64 11.23 1.25
CA LYS A 237 -9.94 11.44 0.60
C LYS A 237 -9.79 12.20 -0.73
N GLN A 238 -8.95 13.22 -0.78
CA GLN A 238 -8.65 13.96 -2.01
C GLN A 238 -7.96 13.09 -3.06
N GLN A 239 -6.98 12.28 -2.66
CA GLN A 239 -6.33 11.31 -3.56
C GLN A 239 -7.35 10.30 -4.12
N LEU A 240 -8.24 9.78 -3.29
CA LEU A 240 -9.31 8.86 -3.72
C LEU A 240 -10.31 9.54 -4.66
N ARG A 241 -10.70 10.79 -4.38
CA ARG A 241 -11.55 11.61 -5.27
C ARG A 241 -10.90 11.86 -6.62
N HIS A 242 -9.63 12.24 -6.65
CA HIS A 242 -8.88 12.43 -7.90
C HIS A 242 -8.73 11.12 -8.68
N LYS A 243 -8.49 10.00 -7.98
CA LYS A 243 -8.45 8.66 -8.58
C LYS A 243 -9.81 8.24 -9.16
N ALA A 244 -10.92 8.58 -8.49
CA ALA A 244 -12.26 8.32 -8.99
C ALA A 244 -12.54 9.14 -10.27
N LEU A 245 -12.25 10.45 -10.24
CA LEU A 245 -12.37 11.33 -11.41
C LEU A 245 -11.53 10.86 -12.60
N LYS A 246 -10.27 10.44 -12.37
CA LYS A 246 -9.40 9.89 -13.43
C LYS A 246 -9.94 8.59 -14.02
N LYS A 247 -10.69 7.80 -13.24
CA LYS A 247 -11.38 6.59 -13.70
C LYS A 247 -12.76 6.87 -14.33
N GLY A 248 -13.18 8.12 -14.44
CA GLY A 248 -14.51 8.50 -14.91
C GLY A 248 -15.64 8.10 -13.96
N LEU A 249 -15.31 7.76 -12.71
CA LEU A 249 -16.25 7.48 -11.64
C LEU A 249 -16.62 8.78 -10.92
N ASP A 250 -17.77 8.75 -10.23
CA ASP A 250 -18.20 9.85 -9.38
C ASP A 250 -17.14 10.12 -8.28
N PRO A 251 -16.77 11.39 -8.01
CA PRO A 251 -15.79 11.75 -6.98
C PRO A 251 -15.93 11.01 -5.64
N GLU A 252 -17.14 10.65 -5.20
CA GLU A 252 -17.33 9.95 -3.92
C GLU A 252 -17.34 8.42 -4.02
N ALA A 253 -17.28 7.86 -5.23
CA ALA A 253 -17.44 6.43 -5.48
C ALA A 253 -16.35 5.56 -4.83
N LEU A 254 -15.17 6.12 -4.58
CA LEU A 254 -14.04 5.42 -3.93
C LEU A 254 -13.87 5.79 -2.45
N THR A 255 -14.76 6.63 -1.91
CA THR A 255 -14.72 7.10 -0.51
C THR A 255 -15.82 6.48 0.36
N GLY A 256 -16.74 5.72 -0.24
CA GLY A 256 -17.81 5.02 0.46
C GLY A 256 -17.34 3.75 1.19
N LYS A 257 -18.22 3.21 2.05
CA LYS A 257 -18.00 1.94 2.78
C LYS A 257 -17.87 0.73 1.84
N TYR A 258 -18.53 0.80 0.69
CA TYR A 258 -18.58 -0.28 -0.29
C TYR A 258 -17.81 0.14 -1.55
N PRO A 259 -17.17 -0.83 -2.25
CA PRO A 259 -16.53 -0.57 -3.53
C PRO A 259 -17.48 0.12 -4.54
N PRO A 260 -16.95 0.93 -5.47
CA PRO A 260 -17.78 1.61 -6.46
C PRO A 260 -18.54 0.59 -7.31
N LYS A 261 -19.84 0.87 -7.56
CA LYS A 261 -20.68 0.04 -8.43
C LYS A 261 -20.11 0.04 -9.84
N ILE A 262 -19.91 -1.15 -10.39
CA ILE A 262 -19.46 -1.34 -11.78
C ILE A 262 -20.65 -1.06 -12.70
N GLN A 263 -20.48 -0.16 -13.67
CA GLN A 263 -21.50 0.03 -14.71
C GLN A 263 -21.42 -1.11 -15.72
N VAL A 264 -22.47 -1.93 -15.77
CA VAL A 264 -22.60 -3.07 -16.70
C VAL A 264 -23.13 -2.67 -18.09
N ALA A 265 -23.52 -1.41 -18.26
CA ALA A 265 -24.01 -0.86 -19.52
C ALA A 265 -23.39 0.52 -19.74
N SER A 266 -23.09 0.85 -21.00
CA SER A 266 -22.52 2.15 -21.34
C SER A 266 -23.53 3.27 -21.18
N LYS A 267 -23.08 4.47 -20.78
CA LYS A 267 -23.94 5.67 -20.77
C LYS A 267 -24.44 6.07 -22.16
N TYR A 268 -23.80 5.57 -23.22
CA TYR A 268 -24.18 5.80 -24.62
C TYR A 268 -25.03 4.68 -25.21
N GLU A 269 -25.37 3.66 -24.41
CA GLU A 269 -26.23 2.56 -24.79
C GLU A 269 -27.65 3.07 -25.04
N ARG A 270 -28.07 3.11 -26.31
CA ARG A 270 -29.38 3.67 -26.70
C ARG A 270 -30.56 2.77 -26.35
N ARG A 271 -30.29 1.52 -25.95
CA ARG A 271 -31.28 0.52 -25.55
C ARG A 271 -30.85 -0.10 -24.24
N VAL A 272 -31.72 -0.07 -23.24
CA VAL A 272 -31.46 -0.75 -21.96
C VAL A 272 -31.33 -2.26 -22.24
N ASP A 273 -30.19 -2.83 -21.87
CA ASP A 273 -29.97 -4.27 -22.02
C ASP A 273 -30.90 -5.03 -21.06
N THR A 274 -31.84 -5.78 -21.65
CA THR A 274 -32.88 -6.55 -20.95
C THR A 274 -32.37 -7.89 -20.41
N ARG A 275 -31.11 -8.26 -20.68
CA ARG A 275 -30.50 -9.49 -20.17
C ARG A 275 -30.27 -9.42 -18.65
N SER A 276 -30.28 -10.57 -17.98
CA SER A 276 -30.05 -10.64 -16.53
C SER A 276 -28.58 -10.26 -16.18
N TYR A 277 -28.28 -10.02 -14.90
CA TYR A 277 -26.90 -9.72 -14.48
C TYR A 277 -25.95 -10.90 -14.76
N GLY A 278 -26.40 -12.14 -14.49
CA GLY A 278 -25.64 -13.35 -14.80
C GLY A 278 -25.34 -13.48 -16.29
N ASP A 279 -26.34 -13.26 -17.15
CA ASP A 279 -26.15 -13.32 -18.62
C ASP A 279 -25.17 -12.26 -19.12
N LYS A 280 -25.22 -11.04 -18.55
CA LYS A 280 -24.28 -9.96 -18.89
C LYS A 280 -22.88 -10.31 -18.42
N LYS A 281 -22.73 -10.80 -17.19
CA LYS A 281 -21.45 -11.21 -16.61
C LYS A 281 -20.80 -12.27 -17.51
N ASN A 282 -21.54 -13.32 -17.85
CA ASN A 282 -21.05 -14.39 -18.74
C ASN A 282 -20.65 -13.85 -20.11
N LEU A 283 -21.40 -12.89 -20.66
CA LEU A 283 -21.04 -12.24 -21.92
C LEU A 283 -19.70 -11.48 -21.85
N PHE A 284 -19.42 -10.82 -20.72
CA PHE A 284 -18.16 -10.09 -20.49
C PHE A 284 -17.00 -11.00 -20.07
N GLU A 285 -17.28 -12.18 -19.50
CA GLU A 285 -16.30 -13.20 -19.09
C GLU A 285 -16.01 -14.22 -20.21
N GLY A 286 -15.98 -13.77 -21.47
CA GLY A 286 -15.61 -14.60 -22.62
C GLY A 286 -16.79 -15.17 -23.41
N GLY A 287 -18.02 -15.15 -22.89
CA GLY A 287 -19.19 -15.63 -23.60
C GLY A 287 -19.50 -14.86 -24.90
N TYR A 288 -19.09 -13.58 -25.01
CA TYR A 288 -19.15 -12.86 -26.28
C TYR A 288 -18.20 -13.45 -27.33
N GLU A 289 -17.00 -13.85 -26.94
CA GLU A 289 -16.01 -14.46 -27.83
C GLU A 289 -16.48 -15.82 -28.33
N ASP A 290 -17.12 -16.60 -27.45
CA ASP A 290 -17.74 -17.87 -27.80
C ASP A 290 -18.88 -17.69 -28.81
N ILE A 291 -19.76 -16.71 -28.61
CA ILE A 291 -20.83 -16.39 -29.57
C ILE A 291 -20.23 -15.99 -30.93
N VAL A 292 -19.19 -15.17 -30.96
CA VAL A 292 -18.51 -14.78 -32.20
C VAL A 292 -17.86 -15.99 -32.87
N LYS A 293 -17.23 -16.88 -32.09
CA LYS A 293 -16.62 -18.12 -32.59
C LYS A 293 -17.66 -19.05 -33.20
N GLU A 294 -18.79 -19.26 -32.52
CA GLU A 294 -19.90 -20.05 -33.05
C GLU A 294 -20.47 -19.46 -34.34
N ILE A 295 -20.66 -18.14 -34.41
CA ILE A 295 -21.15 -17.47 -35.62
C ILE A 295 -20.16 -17.65 -36.78
N ASN A 296 -18.87 -17.48 -36.51
CA ASN A 296 -17.82 -17.70 -37.50
C ASN A 296 -17.79 -19.15 -37.98
N GLU A 297 -17.90 -20.11 -37.07
CA GLU A 297 -17.94 -21.55 -37.39
C GLU A 297 -19.18 -21.91 -38.20
N LYS A 298 -20.36 -21.38 -37.84
CA LYS A 298 -21.60 -21.54 -38.61
C LYS A 298 -21.43 -20.99 -40.03
N SER A 299 -20.90 -19.77 -40.17
CA SER A 299 -20.60 -19.17 -41.48
C SER A 299 -19.60 -20.01 -42.27
N TRP A 300 -18.59 -20.59 -41.63
CA TRP A 300 -17.63 -21.45 -42.30
C TRP A 300 -18.29 -22.75 -42.76
N LYS A 301 -19.03 -23.44 -41.89
CA LYS A 301 -19.78 -24.66 -42.24
C LYS A 301 -20.74 -24.42 -43.40
N GLU A 302 -21.45 -23.30 -43.40
CA GLU A 302 -22.33 -22.92 -44.51
C GLU A 302 -21.55 -22.73 -45.82
N LYS A 303 -20.45 -21.96 -45.79
CA LYS A 303 -19.59 -21.75 -46.97
C LYS A 303 -18.94 -23.04 -47.46
N LEU A 304 -18.56 -23.93 -46.56
CA LEU A 304 -18.01 -25.24 -46.88
C LEU A 304 -19.07 -26.13 -47.54
N GLY A 305 -20.28 -26.18 -46.99
CA GLY A 305 -21.41 -26.89 -47.60
C GLY A 305 -21.75 -26.35 -49.00
N GLN A 306 -21.75 -25.02 -49.18
CA GLN A 306 -21.91 -24.41 -50.49
C GLN A 306 -20.77 -24.81 -51.46
N PHE A 307 -19.53 -24.83 -50.97
CA PHE A 307 -18.37 -25.26 -51.74
C PHE A 307 -18.42 -26.73 -52.14
N ASP A 308 -18.90 -27.63 -51.27
CA ASP A 308 -19.03 -29.06 -51.59
C ASP A 308 -20.19 -29.34 -52.54
N SER A 309 -21.28 -28.57 -52.42
CA SER A 309 -22.44 -28.66 -53.31
C SER A 309 -22.17 -28.12 -54.73
N ARG A 310 -21.04 -27.43 -54.96
CA ARG A 310 -20.72 -26.90 -56.28
C ARG A 310 -20.45 -28.04 -57.26
N GLN A 311 -20.93 -27.90 -58.49
CA GLN A 311 -20.56 -28.80 -59.58
C GLN A 311 -19.04 -28.69 -59.79
N LYS A 312 -18.30 -29.74 -59.42
CA LYS A 312 -16.84 -29.80 -59.61
C LYS A 312 -16.57 -29.80 -61.12
N THR A 313 -16.30 -28.64 -61.70
CA THR A 313 -15.83 -28.56 -63.09
C THR A 313 -14.49 -29.26 -63.16
N ARG A 314 -14.45 -30.48 -63.71
CA ARG A 314 -13.18 -31.11 -64.08
C ARG A 314 -12.46 -30.14 -65.01
N LEU A 315 -11.20 -29.83 -64.70
CA LEU A 315 -10.39 -29.01 -65.61
C LEU A 315 -10.49 -29.65 -67.02
N PRO A 316 -10.64 -28.86 -68.08
CA PRO A 316 -10.61 -29.38 -69.43
C PRO A 316 -9.39 -30.28 -69.58
N LYS A 317 -9.60 -31.53 -70.02
CA LYS A 317 -8.51 -32.48 -70.21
C LYS A 317 -7.48 -31.81 -71.11
N TRP A 318 -6.27 -31.64 -70.61
CA TRP A 318 -5.21 -30.93 -71.31
C TRP A 318 -4.83 -31.73 -72.56
N PHE A 319 -5.34 -31.33 -73.72
CA PHE A 319 -5.06 -31.92 -75.04
C PHE A 319 -3.79 -31.37 -75.70
N GLY A 320 -2.93 -30.69 -74.94
CA GLY A 320 -1.65 -30.17 -75.42
C GLY A 320 -0.51 -31.08 -75.00
N GLU A 321 0.45 -31.34 -75.88
CA GLU A 321 1.69 -32.00 -75.48
C GLU A 321 2.33 -31.27 -74.29
N ARG A 322 2.74 -32.05 -73.28
CA ARG A 322 3.44 -31.56 -72.10
C ARG A 322 4.60 -30.65 -72.57
N PRO A 323 4.70 -29.38 -72.13
CA PRO A 323 5.76 -28.48 -72.57
C PRO A 323 7.13 -29.13 -72.31
N GLY A 324 7.79 -29.60 -73.37
CA GLY A 324 9.03 -30.39 -73.27
C GLY A 324 9.14 -31.57 -74.23
N LYS A 325 8.09 -32.01 -74.93
CA LYS A 325 8.21 -33.01 -76.00
C LYS A 325 8.84 -32.38 -77.26
N LYS A 326 9.97 -32.94 -77.71
CA LYS A 326 10.63 -32.57 -78.99
C LYS A 326 10.06 -33.47 -80.09
N ALA A 327 9.87 -32.91 -81.29
CA ALA A 327 9.37 -33.63 -82.45
C ALA A 327 10.27 -34.84 -82.78
N GLY A 328 9.71 -36.06 -82.71
CA GLY A 328 10.38 -37.28 -83.21
C GLY A 328 10.41 -38.52 -82.32
N GLU A 329 9.71 -38.58 -81.18
CA GLU A 329 9.55 -39.83 -80.41
C GLU A 329 8.19 -40.51 -80.69
N PRO A 330 8.14 -41.86 -80.80
CA PRO A 330 7.00 -42.59 -81.36
C PRO A 330 5.72 -42.47 -80.53
N GLU A 331 4.57 -42.49 -81.22
CA GLU A 331 3.23 -42.55 -80.63
C GLU A 331 3.13 -43.74 -79.66
N THR A 332 2.81 -43.44 -78.40
CA THR A 332 2.39 -44.46 -77.45
C THR A 332 0.95 -44.84 -77.84
N PRO A 333 0.67 -46.13 -78.13
CA PRO A 333 -0.54 -46.53 -78.83
C PRO A 333 -1.84 -46.12 -78.15
N GLU A 334 -2.71 -45.54 -78.96
CA GLU A 334 -4.16 -45.57 -78.84
C GLU A 334 -4.66 -46.98 -78.45
N GLY A 335 -5.54 -47.09 -77.46
CA GLY A 335 -6.22 -48.36 -77.18
C GLY A 335 -6.85 -48.51 -75.79
N GLU A 336 -7.82 -47.65 -75.44
CA GLU A 336 -8.99 -48.02 -74.62
C GLU A 336 -9.96 -46.80 -74.52
N GLU A 337 -10.42 -46.31 -75.66
CA GLU A 337 -11.81 -45.85 -75.72
C GLU A 337 -12.66 -47.08 -76.08
N GLU A 338 -13.84 -47.18 -75.47
CA GLU A 338 -14.83 -48.27 -75.57
C GLU A 338 -14.70 -49.45 -74.60
N LYS A 339 -14.96 -49.21 -73.31
CA LYS A 339 -16.14 -49.78 -72.62
C LYS A 339 -16.28 -49.24 -71.19
N GLN A 340 -17.51 -49.20 -70.71
CA GLN A 340 -17.95 -48.83 -69.35
C GLN A 340 -18.07 -47.32 -69.08
N VAL A 341 -18.95 -46.68 -69.84
CA VAL A 341 -20.01 -45.91 -69.19
C VAL A 341 -21.03 -46.94 -68.69
N ILE A 342 -21.48 -46.79 -67.44
CA ILE A 342 -22.37 -47.67 -66.64
C ILE A 342 -21.62 -48.71 -65.81
N GLU A 343 -21.22 -48.33 -64.59
CA GLU A 343 -21.81 -48.83 -63.34
C GLU A 343 -21.30 -47.99 -62.16
N GLU A 344 -22.20 -47.64 -61.25
CA GLU A 344 -21.83 -47.25 -59.89
C GLU A 344 -20.99 -48.38 -59.29
N GLU A 345 -19.75 -48.10 -58.90
CA GLU A 345 -19.10 -48.90 -57.87
C GLU A 345 -18.33 -47.99 -56.92
N GLU A 346 -18.90 -47.93 -55.72
CA GLU A 346 -18.32 -47.56 -54.46
C GLU A 346 -16.88 -48.09 -54.32
N VAL A 347 -15.88 -47.25 -54.57
CA VAL A 347 -14.48 -47.52 -54.18
C VAL A 347 -14.08 -46.57 -53.05
N ARG A 348 -14.58 -46.95 -51.87
CA ARG A 348 -13.88 -47.07 -50.59
C ARG A 348 -12.68 -46.13 -50.38
N GLU A 349 -12.86 -45.19 -49.44
CA GLU A 349 -11.79 -44.38 -48.86
C GLU A 349 -10.63 -45.26 -48.37
N PRO A 350 -9.37 -44.86 -48.57
CA PRO A 350 -8.24 -45.51 -47.93
C PRO A 350 -8.29 -45.24 -46.43
N VAL A 351 -8.51 -46.31 -45.68
CA VAL A 351 -8.32 -46.44 -44.24
C VAL A 351 -6.94 -45.90 -43.87
N TYR A 352 -6.89 -44.86 -43.03
CA TYR A 352 -5.70 -44.51 -42.27
C TYR A 352 -5.84 -45.18 -40.90
N GLU A 353 -4.97 -46.15 -40.62
CA GLU A 353 -4.87 -46.82 -39.33
C GLU A 353 -4.46 -45.81 -38.24
N PRO A 354 -5.15 -45.78 -37.09
CA PRO A 354 -4.67 -45.04 -35.93
C PRO A 354 -3.54 -45.83 -35.24
N GLU A 355 -2.39 -45.19 -35.04
CA GLU A 355 -1.41 -45.64 -34.04
C GLU A 355 -1.74 -45.01 -32.67
N PRO A 356 -1.44 -45.72 -31.57
CA PRO A 356 -2.32 -45.84 -30.41
C PRO A 356 -2.19 -44.75 -29.35
N GLU A 357 -3.26 -44.67 -28.55
CA GLU A 357 -3.42 -43.97 -27.29
C GLU A 357 -2.24 -44.20 -26.31
N GLU A 358 -1.78 -43.12 -25.69
CA GLU A 358 -1.36 -43.16 -24.29
C GLU A 358 -2.41 -42.39 -23.47
N GLU A 359 -3.13 -43.17 -22.67
CA GLU A 359 -3.91 -42.75 -21.50
C GLU A 359 -2.99 -42.05 -20.48
N GLU A 360 -3.55 -41.09 -19.75
CA GLU A 360 -3.24 -40.63 -18.38
C GLU A 360 -3.69 -39.15 -18.29
N GLU A 361 -4.52 -38.68 -17.36
CA GLU A 361 -5.13 -39.25 -16.17
C GLU A 361 -6.23 -38.25 -15.77
N GLU A 362 -7.36 -38.76 -15.29
CA GLU A 362 -8.42 -37.98 -14.66
C GLU A 362 -7.91 -37.40 -13.33
N GLU A 363 -8.09 -36.09 -13.09
CA GLU A 363 -8.14 -35.55 -11.73
C GLU A 363 -9.55 -35.00 -11.49
N GLU A 364 -10.35 -35.83 -10.82
CA GLU A 364 -11.52 -35.43 -10.04
C GLU A 364 -11.17 -34.28 -9.10
N VAL A 365 -11.97 -33.22 -9.12
CA VAL A 365 -12.17 -32.40 -7.92
C VAL A 365 -13.66 -32.34 -7.67
N GLU A 366 -14.07 -33.10 -6.65
CA GLU A 366 -15.40 -33.14 -6.06
C GLU A 366 -15.92 -31.72 -5.77
N GLU A 367 -17.13 -31.44 -6.27
CA GLU A 367 -18.04 -30.48 -5.65
C GLU A 367 -18.58 -31.10 -4.36
N GLU A 368 -18.18 -30.57 -3.20
CA GLU A 368 -18.97 -30.70 -1.98
C GLU A 368 -19.99 -29.54 -1.95
N GLU A 369 -21.26 -29.89 -2.18
CA GLU A 369 -22.41 -29.15 -1.67
C GLU A 369 -22.45 -29.25 -0.13
N GLU A 370 -22.58 -28.12 0.55
CA GLU A 370 -23.35 -28.05 1.80
C GLU A 370 -24.36 -26.90 1.66
N GLU A 371 -25.60 -27.28 1.35
CA GLU A 371 -26.82 -26.60 1.76
C GLU A 371 -27.07 -26.89 3.24
N GLU A 372 -27.40 -25.87 4.03
CA GLU A 372 -28.39 -25.88 5.15
C GLU A 372 -28.50 -24.42 5.66
N ASP A 373 -29.66 -23.79 5.45
CA ASP A 373 -30.67 -23.44 6.46
C ASP A 373 -30.20 -22.34 7.45
N GLU A 374 -30.97 -21.37 7.94
CA GLU A 374 -32.40 -21.07 8.03
C GLU A 374 -32.39 -19.63 8.62
N GLU A 375 -33.22 -18.71 8.12
CA GLU A 375 -34.29 -18.04 8.89
C GLU A 375 -33.95 -16.80 9.75
N GLU A 376 -34.91 -15.87 9.75
CA GLU A 376 -35.18 -14.79 10.72
C GLU A 376 -34.23 -13.56 10.73
N GLU A 377 -34.65 -12.30 10.63
CA GLU A 377 -35.91 -11.65 11.01
C GLU A 377 -36.24 -10.47 10.06
N GLU A 378 -37.44 -10.49 9.48
CA GLU A 378 -38.24 -9.28 9.27
C GLU A 378 -39.19 -9.18 10.47
N GLU A 379 -39.01 -8.18 11.32
CA GLU A 379 -39.98 -7.46 12.16
C GLU A 379 -39.10 -6.50 12.99
N GLU A 380 -39.22 -5.18 12.92
CA GLU A 380 -40.30 -4.44 13.56
C GLU A 380 -40.53 -3.07 12.89
N GLU A 381 -41.82 -2.75 12.89
CA GLU A 381 -42.46 -1.44 12.72
C GLU A 381 -42.13 -0.47 13.89
#